data_AF-A0A6A3K4H1-F1
#
_entry.id   AF-A0A6A3K4H1-F1
#
_cell.length_a   1.000
_cell.length_b   1.000
_cell.length_c   1.000
_cell.angle_alpha   90.00
_cell.angle_beta   90.00
_cell.angle_gamma   90.00
#
_symmetry.space_group_name_H-M   'P 1'
#
loop_
_entity.id
_entity.type
_entity.pdbx_description
1 polymer ?
#
loop_
_entity_poly.entity_id
_entity_poly.type
_entity_poly.pdbx_seq_one_letter_code
_entity_poly.pdbx_strand_id
1 'polypeptide(L)'
;MQTKDIQTQGDWADFLNNTVVAIRTSNHSMLKASPAQPAFSRDMLVDVAHTTDWTAEHRRKVEQVRAHNECENQGRAKWTYRPGYHVLKRRDAGILGKMQLLFDGPFEVSAVQEYGTPTLAKGRYLEKVHIRHVRPCKGKRGGDAVTCCSERSCCSPRPAAQLHV
;
A
#
# COMPACT_ATOMS: atom_id res chain seq x y z
N MET A 1 29.95 -16.47 -1.70
CA MET A 1 29.62 -15.32 -2.57
C MET A 1 30.25 -15.58 -3.93
N GLN A 2 29.53 -15.40 -5.03
CA GLN A 2 30.16 -15.45 -6.37
C GLN A 2 31.21 -14.35 -6.45
N THR A 3 32.39 -14.70 -6.98
CA THR A 3 33.54 -13.80 -7.14
C THR A 3 33.83 -13.48 -8.61
N LYS A 4 32.94 -13.88 -9.53
CA LYS A 4 33.10 -13.63 -10.97
C LYS A 4 32.43 -12.30 -11.32
N ASP A 5 33.19 -11.42 -11.97
CA ASP A 5 32.65 -10.18 -12.51
C ASP A 5 31.86 -10.47 -13.81
N ILE A 6 30.73 -9.79 -13.97
CA ILE A 6 29.88 -9.90 -15.16
C ILE A 6 30.42 -8.92 -16.21
N GLN A 7 31.15 -9.42 -17.21
CA GLN A 7 31.81 -8.59 -18.22
C GLN A 7 31.16 -8.70 -19.59
N THR A 8 30.60 -9.86 -19.92
CA THR A 8 30.00 -10.13 -21.23
C THR A 8 28.48 -10.32 -21.15
N GLN A 9 27.80 -10.20 -22.30
CA GLN A 9 26.38 -10.48 -22.42
C GLN A 9 26.03 -11.95 -22.08
N GLY A 10 26.95 -12.88 -22.36
CA GLY A 10 26.81 -14.29 -22.00
C GLY A 10 26.80 -14.49 -20.49
N ASP A 11 27.73 -13.85 -19.77
CA ASP A 11 27.79 -13.90 -18.31
C ASP A 11 26.49 -13.37 -17.67
N TRP A 12 25.89 -12.34 -18.25
CA TRP A 12 24.61 -11.81 -17.79
C TRP A 12 23.45 -12.78 -18.02
N ALA A 13 23.41 -13.44 -19.18
CA ALA A 13 22.41 -14.47 -19.46
C ALA A 13 22.52 -15.65 -18.49
N ASP A 14 23.74 -16.10 -18.20
CA ASP A 14 24.01 -17.16 -17.22
C ASP A 14 23.61 -16.73 -15.80
N PHE A 15 23.90 -15.49 -15.42
CA PHE A 15 23.46 -14.93 -14.15
C PHE A 15 21.93 -14.92 -14.01
N LEU A 16 21.21 -14.48 -15.05
CA LEU A 16 19.75 -14.50 -15.06
C LEU A 16 19.20 -15.93 -14.97
N ASN A 17 19.76 -16.87 -15.73
CA ASN A 17 19.37 -18.28 -15.67
C ASN A 17 19.54 -18.85 -14.25
N ASN A 18 20.70 -18.64 -13.64
CA ASN A 18 20.98 -19.09 -12.28
C ASN A 18 20.05 -18.42 -11.24
N THR A 19 19.78 -17.12 -11.40
CA THR A 19 18.89 -16.36 -10.50
C THR A 19 17.45 -16.87 -10.58
N VAL A 20 16.96 -17.16 -11.79
CA VAL A 20 15.61 -17.68 -11.98
C VAL A 20 15.46 -19.06 -11.32
N VAL A 21 16.46 -19.93 -11.43
CA VAL A 21 16.46 -21.23 -10.74
C VAL A 21 16.42 -21.01 -9.22
N ALA A 22 17.27 -20.13 -8.68
CA ALA A 22 17.31 -19.85 -7.25
C ALA A 22 15.98 -19.32 -6.69
N ILE A 23 15.30 -18.41 -7.40
CA ILE A 23 13.98 -17.89 -6.98
C ILE A 23 12.95 -19.03 -6.96
N ARG A 24 12.95 -19.89 -7.98
CA ARG A 24 12.00 -21.01 -8.11
C ARG A 24 12.22 -22.11 -7.06
N THR A 25 13.45 -22.31 -6.61
CA THR A 25 13.81 -23.33 -5.60
C THR A 25 13.82 -22.80 -4.17
N SER A 26 13.85 -21.47 -3.98
CA SER A 26 13.81 -20.86 -2.65
C SER A 26 12.52 -21.18 -1.89
N ASN A 27 12.61 -21.46 -0.59
CA ASN A 27 11.44 -21.73 0.24
C ASN A 27 10.73 -20.41 0.60
N HIS A 28 9.46 -20.27 0.21
CA HIS A 28 8.68 -19.07 0.45
C HIS A 28 7.95 -19.13 1.80
N SER A 29 8.02 -18.06 2.60
CA SER A 29 7.48 -18.04 3.97
C SER A 29 5.95 -18.22 4.04
N MET A 30 5.20 -17.75 3.03
CA MET A 30 3.74 -17.91 2.97
C MET A 30 3.33 -19.32 2.50
N LEU A 31 4.07 -19.91 1.55
CA LEU A 31 3.76 -21.23 0.98
C LEU A 31 4.30 -22.37 1.88
N LYS A 32 5.42 -22.13 2.56
CA LYS A 32 6.32 -23.13 3.17
C LYS A 32 6.79 -24.21 2.20
N ALA A 33 6.80 -23.85 0.92
CA ALA A 33 7.18 -24.66 -0.22
C ALA A 33 7.96 -23.76 -1.18
N SER A 34 8.73 -24.37 -2.08
CA SER A 34 9.33 -23.61 -3.19
C SER A 34 8.26 -23.26 -4.22
N PRO A 35 8.30 -22.12 -4.91
CA PRO A 35 7.30 -21.76 -5.91
C PRO A 35 7.13 -22.81 -7.02
N ALA A 36 8.18 -23.57 -7.34
CA ALA A 36 8.13 -24.61 -8.36
C ALA A 36 7.42 -25.89 -7.91
N GLN A 37 7.46 -26.23 -6.62
CA GLN A 37 6.80 -27.40 -6.05
C GLN A 37 5.28 -27.47 -6.33
N PRO A 38 4.47 -26.43 -6.01
CA PRO A 38 3.03 -26.45 -6.31
C PRO A 38 2.73 -26.31 -7.80
N ALA A 39 3.64 -25.70 -8.58
CA ALA A 39 3.46 -25.51 -10.02
C ALA A 39 3.68 -26.80 -10.83
N PHE A 40 4.69 -27.59 -10.47
CA PHE A 40 5.08 -28.81 -11.20
C PHE A 40 4.83 -30.11 -10.42
N SER A 41 4.29 -30.02 -9.21
CA SER A 41 4.06 -31.15 -8.30
C SER A 41 5.32 -31.96 -7.97
N ARG A 42 6.50 -31.34 -8.10
CA ARG A 42 7.82 -31.93 -7.84
C ARG A 42 8.82 -30.86 -7.43
N ASP A 43 9.78 -31.23 -6.59
CA ASP A 43 10.88 -30.34 -6.24
C ASP A 43 11.89 -30.22 -7.40
N MET A 44 12.49 -29.03 -7.59
CA MET A 44 13.46 -28.79 -8.67
C MET A 44 14.92 -29.00 -8.25
N LEU A 45 15.22 -28.99 -6.95
CA LEU A 45 16.56 -29.27 -6.44
C LEU A 45 16.75 -30.76 -6.19
N VAL A 46 15.72 -31.42 -5.64
CA VAL A 46 15.74 -32.86 -5.33
C VAL A 46 14.63 -33.54 -6.10
N ASP A 47 14.88 -34.76 -6.56
CA ASP A 47 13.86 -35.57 -7.19
C ASP A 47 12.85 -36.12 -6.16
N VAL A 48 11.92 -35.27 -5.71
CA VAL A 48 10.88 -35.62 -4.75
C VAL A 48 9.53 -35.12 -5.24
N ALA A 49 8.55 -36.02 -5.31
CA ALA A 49 7.18 -35.66 -5.62
C ALA A 49 6.60 -34.78 -4.49
N HIS A 50 5.91 -33.71 -4.87
CA HIS A 50 5.31 -32.77 -3.92
C HIS A 50 3.80 -32.72 -4.12
N THR A 51 3.06 -32.94 -3.03
CA THR A 51 1.61 -32.73 -2.99
C THR A 51 1.30 -31.51 -2.12
N THR A 52 0.66 -30.51 -2.70
CA THR A 52 0.34 -29.26 -2.01
C THR A 52 -1.03 -29.34 -1.35
N ASP A 53 -1.09 -29.05 -0.06
CA ASP A 53 -2.36 -28.78 0.63
C ASP A 53 -2.78 -27.33 0.38
N TRP A 54 -3.62 -27.14 -0.64
CA TRP A 54 -4.16 -25.84 -1.03
C TRP A 54 -5.01 -25.19 0.07
N THR A 55 -5.66 -25.97 0.91
CA THR A 55 -6.51 -25.44 1.98
C THR A 55 -5.66 -24.82 3.08
N ALA A 56 -4.58 -25.51 3.48
CA ALA A 56 -3.63 -24.99 4.46
C ALA A 56 -2.82 -23.81 3.91
N GLU A 57 -2.46 -23.82 2.62
CA GLU A 57 -1.81 -22.68 1.96
C GLU A 57 -2.71 -21.44 1.95
N HIS A 58 -3.97 -21.61 1.50
CA HIS A 58 -4.92 -20.51 1.46
C HIS A 58 -5.15 -19.90 2.84
N ARG A 59 -5.34 -20.74 3.87
CA ARG A 59 -5.49 -20.29 5.25
C ARG A 59 -4.31 -19.44 5.72
N ARG A 60 -3.07 -19.91 5.51
CA ARG A 60 -1.84 -19.18 5.88
C ARG A 60 -1.74 -17.83 5.16
N LYS A 61 -2.05 -17.81 3.87
CA LYS A 61 -2.08 -16.56 3.07
C LYS A 61 -3.07 -15.57 3.66
N VAL A 62 -4.30 -15.99 3.96
CA VAL A 62 -5.34 -15.12 4.54
C VAL A 62 -4.90 -14.59 5.91
N GLU A 63 -4.37 -15.43 6.78
CA GLU A 63 -3.90 -15.04 8.12
C GLU A 63 -2.77 -14.01 8.04
N GLN A 64 -1.76 -14.23 7.20
CA GLN A 64 -0.64 -13.30 7.03
C GLN A 64 -1.07 -11.99 6.39
N VAL A 65 -1.92 -12.03 5.36
CA VAL A 65 -2.48 -10.82 4.74
C VAL A 65 -3.28 -10.01 5.76
N ARG A 66 -4.07 -10.68 6.61
CA ARG A 66 -4.81 -10.01 7.68
C ARG A 66 -3.87 -9.36 8.69
N ALA A 67 -2.88 -10.08 9.20
CA ALA A 67 -1.90 -9.55 10.15
C ALA A 67 -1.13 -8.34 9.56
N HIS A 68 -0.69 -8.43 8.31
CA HIS A 68 -0.05 -7.31 7.61
C HIS A 68 -0.99 -6.12 7.43
N ASN A 69 -2.23 -6.36 7.02
CA ASN A 69 -3.23 -5.31 6.88
C ASN A 69 -3.51 -4.62 8.22
N GLU A 70 -3.58 -5.36 9.32
CA GLU A 70 -3.75 -4.79 10.66
C GLU A 70 -2.53 -3.92 11.01
N CYS A 71 -1.31 -4.43 10.88
CA CYS A 71 -0.07 -3.68 11.11
C CYS A 71 0.02 -2.40 10.25
N GLU A 72 -0.24 -2.51 8.94
CA GLU A 72 -0.23 -1.35 8.03
C GLU A 72 -1.31 -0.32 8.36
N ASN A 73 -2.47 -0.75 8.86
CA ASN A 73 -3.58 0.14 9.20
C ASN A 73 -3.52 0.69 10.64
N GLN A 74 -2.61 0.22 11.51
CA GLN A 74 -2.49 0.70 12.90
C GLN A 74 -2.31 2.23 12.98
N GLY A 75 -1.53 2.81 12.07
CA GLY A 75 -1.30 4.27 12.02
C GLY A 75 -2.39 5.07 11.28
N ARG A 76 -3.43 4.40 10.75
CA ARG A 76 -4.43 5.05 9.89
C ARG A 76 -5.55 5.66 10.72
N ALA A 77 -5.79 6.95 10.53
CA ALA A 77 -6.98 7.59 11.07
C ALA A 77 -8.26 6.98 10.47
N LYS A 78 -9.16 6.49 11.32
CA LYS A 78 -10.48 5.99 10.90
C LYS A 78 -11.30 7.17 10.40
N TRP A 79 -11.49 7.24 9.08
CA TRP A 79 -12.30 8.27 8.42
C TRP A 79 -13.17 7.65 7.33
N THR A 80 -14.44 8.08 7.27
CA THR A 80 -15.39 7.66 6.23
C THR A 80 -15.61 8.82 5.27
N TYR A 81 -15.19 8.64 4.01
CA TYR A 81 -15.39 9.64 2.97
C TYR A 81 -16.84 9.62 2.51
N ARG A 82 -17.41 10.80 2.25
CA ARG A 82 -18.74 10.98 1.70
C ARG A 82 -18.68 11.99 0.56
N PRO A 83 -19.58 11.91 -0.44
CA PRO A 83 -19.73 12.95 -1.44
C PRO A 83 -19.92 14.34 -0.80
N GLY A 84 -19.35 15.38 -1.40
CA GLY A 84 -19.38 16.77 -0.91
C GLY A 84 -18.31 17.11 0.14
N TYR A 85 -17.56 16.12 0.66
CA TYR A 85 -16.44 16.40 1.55
C TYR A 85 -15.21 16.87 0.78
N HIS A 86 -14.45 17.76 1.40
CA HIS A 86 -13.18 18.23 0.87
C HIS A 86 -12.03 17.37 1.41
N VAL A 87 -11.08 17.06 0.54
CA VAL A 87 -9.94 16.22 0.88
C VAL A 87 -8.66 16.74 0.25
N LEU A 88 -7.55 16.52 0.94
CA LEU A 88 -6.21 16.86 0.47
C LEU A 88 -5.61 15.63 -0.23
N LYS A 89 -5.07 15.78 -1.44
CA LYS A 89 -4.37 14.69 -2.13
C LYS A 89 -2.86 14.80 -1.88
N ARG A 90 -2.19 13.70 -1.56
CA ARG A 90 -0.72 13.67 -1.47
C ARG A 90 -0.13 13.96 -2.86
N ARG A 91 0.89 14.81 -2.90
CA ARG A 91 1.63 15.07 -4.13
C ARG A 91 2.58 13.90 -4.42
N ASP A 92 2.44 13.30 -5.60
CA ASP A 92 3.24 12.14 -6.03
C ASP A 92 4.53 12.55 -6.77
N ALA A 93 4.78 13.85 -6.94
CA ALA A 93 5.90 14.38 -7.71
C ALA A 93 7.24 14.21 -6.97
N GLY A 94 7.95 13.11 -7.27
CA GLY A 94 9.39 12.92 -7.03
C GLY A 94 9.94 13.45 -5.70
N ILE A 95 11.16 14.01 -5.74
CA ILE A 95 11.80 14.64 -4.58
C ILE A 95 11.15 16.01 -4.38
N LEU A 96 10.34 16.13 -3.33
CA LEU A 96 9.74 17.39 -2.94
C LEU A 96 10.74 18.26 -2.17
N GLY A 97 10.83 19.53 -2.54
CA GLY A 97 11.63 20.51 -1.79
C GLY A 97 11.08 20.67 -0.37
N LYS A 98 11.96 20.91 0.61
CA LYS A 98 11.58 20.99 2.04
C LYS A 98 10.48 22.00 2.34
N MET A 99 10.44 23.11 1.58
CA MET A 99 9.47 24.21 1.75
C MET A 99 8.18 24.01 0.94
N GLN A 100 8.09 22.94 0.14
CA GLN A 100 6.94 22.70 -0.70
C GLN A 100 5.83 21.98 0.07
N LEU A 101 4.58 22.35 -0.22
CA LEU A 101 3.42 21.67 0.36
C LEU A 101 3.39 20.21 -0.08
N LEU A 102 3.25 19.32 0.91
CA LEU A 102 3.21 17.87 0.70
C LEU A 102 1.87 17.40 0.11
N PHE A 103 0.83 18.20 0.28
CA PHE A 103 -0.53 17.91 -0.18
C PHE A 103 -1.05 19.03 -1.07
N ASP A 104 -1.77 18.62 -2.10
CA ASP A 104 -2.40 19.50 -3.07
C ASP A 104 -3.89 19.66 -2.78
N GLY A 105 -4.32 20.93 -2.88
CA GLY A 105 -5.70 21.39 -2.91
C GLY A 105 -6.51 21.02 -1.68
N PRO A 106 -7.69 21.61 -1.52
CA PRO A 106 -8.87 20.87 -1.13
C PRO A 106 -9.65 20.48 -2.39
N PHE A 107 -9.77 19.18 -2.64
CA PHE A 107 -10.59 18.64 -3.72
C PHE A 107 -11.90 18.12 -3.16
N GLU A 108 -12.99 18.41 -3.83
CA GLU A 108 -14.29 17.86 -3.47
C GLU A 108 -14.39 16.38 -3.89
N VAL A 109 -14.92 15.56 -3.00
CA VAL A 109 -15.28 14.18 -3.30
C VAL A 109 -16.60 14.17 -4.04
N SER A 110 -16.58 13.79 -5.32
CA SER A 110 -17.78 13.66 -6.16
C SER A 110 -18.57 12.39 -5.86
N ALA A 111 -17.87 11.27 -5.71
CA ALA A 111 -18.47 9.96 -5.46
C ALA A 111 -17.51 9.09 -4.64
N VAL A 112 -18.07 8.15 -3.88
CA VAL A 112 -17.32 7.15 -3.12
C VAL A 112 -17.79 5.77 -3.54
N GLN A 113 -16.85 4.91 -3.91
CA GLN A 113 -17.13 3.53 -4.31
C GLN A 113 -17.31 2.63 -3.09
N GLU A 114 -17.78 1.39 -3.30
CA GLU A 114 -18.11 0.42 -2.25
C GLU A 114 -16.97 0.16 -1.24
N TYR A 115 -15.71 0.13 -1.71
CA TYR A 115 -14.54 -0.08 -0.84
C TYR A 115 -13.92 1.21 -0.29
N GLY A 116 -14.66 2.31 -0.37
CA GLY A 116 -14.27 3.61 0.18
C GLY A 116 -13.34 4.43 -0.72
N THR A 117 -13.06 4.00 -1.95
CA THR A 117 -12.22 4.72 -2.91
C THR A 117 -12.92 6.00 -3.37
N PRO A 118 -12.41 7.21 -3.03
CA PRO A 118 -13.01 8.45 -3.44
C PRO A 118 -12.66 8.81 -4.90
N THR A 119 -13.63 9.43 -5.57
CA THR A 119 -13.45 10.09 -6.87
C THR A 119 -13.44 11.59 -6.65
N LEU A 120 -12.31 12.24 -6.92
CA LEU A 120 -12.07 13.65 -6.65
C LEU A 120 -12.42 14.50 -7.88
N ALA A 121 -13.11 15.62 -7.67
CA ALA A 121 -13.33 16.63 -8.69
C ALA A 121 -12.19 17.65 -8.68
N LYS A 122 -11.35 17.63 -9.72
CA LYS A 122 -10.24 18.59 -9.89
C LYS A 122 -10.60 19.76 -10.81
N GLY A 123 -11.89 20.00 -11.02
CA GLY A 123 -12.42 20.97 -11.98
C GLY A 123 -12.40 20.45 -13.41
N ARG A 124 -11.22 20.25 -14.01
CA ARG A 124 -11.09 19.83 -15.42
C ARG A 124 -11.37 18.35 -15.67
N TYR A 125 -11.08 17.51 -14.69
CA TYR A 125 -11.27 16.06 -14.78
C TYR A 125 -11.62 15.47 -13.41
N LEU A 126 -12.18 14.27 -13.45
CA LEU A 126 -12.43 13.44 -12.29
C LEU A 126 -11.28 12.45 -12.12
N GLU A 127 -10.77 12.30 -10.90
CA GLU A 127 -9.69 11.38 -10.59
C GLU A 127 -10.13 10.37 -9.52
N LYS A 128 -10.00 9.07 -9.81
CA LYS A 128 -10.16 8.02 -8.81
C LYS A 128 -8.84 7.87 -8.05
N VAL A 129 -8.86 8.05 -6.74
CA VAL A 129 -7.64 8.02 -5.93
C VAL A 129 -7.76 6.99 -4.82
N HIS A 130 -6.68 6.24 -4.57
CA HIS A 130 -6.63 5.32 -3.45
C HIS A 130 -6.64 6.05 -2.11
N ILE A 131 -7.34 5.50 -1.12
CA ILE A 131 -7.58 6.18 0.16
C ILE A 131 -6.28 6.52 0.92
N ARG A 132 -5.20 5.75 0.70
CA ARG A 132 -3.89 6.02 1.32
C ARG A 132 -3.21 7.29 0.80
N HIS A 133 -3.63 7.81 -0.36
CA HIS A 133 -3.08 9.03 -0.96
C HIS A 133 -3.93 10.27 -0.63
N VAL A 134 -4.95 10.10 0.22
CA VAL A 134 -5.91 11.16 0.54
C VAL A 134 -5.94 11.37 2.04
N ARG A 135 -6.07 12.63 2.46
CA ARG A 135 -6.35 13.00 3.85
C ARG A 135 -7.62 13.82 3.92
N PRO A 136 -8.47 13.61 4.94
CA PRO A 136 -9.62 14.46 5.14
C PRO A 136 -9.18 15.89 5.46
N CYS A 137 -9.81 16.86 4.82
CA CYS A 137 -9.66 18.24 5.23
C CYS A 137 -10.45 18.46 6.52
N LYS A 138 -9.79 19.01 7.55
CA LYS A 138 -10.48 19.62 8.70
C LYS A 138 -10.48 21.14 8.49
N GLY A 139 -11.64 21.77 8.62
CA GLY A 139 -11.75 23.23 8.59
C GLY A 139 -10.93 23.88 9.71
N LYS A 140 -10.44 25.10 9.49
CA LYS A 140 -9.77 25.90 10.54
C LYS A 140 -10.73 26.19 11.69
N ARG A 141 -10.21 26.37 12.92
CA ARG A 141 -11.02 26.89 14.04
C ARG A 141 -11.58 28.25 13.65
N GLY A 142 -12.91 28.35 13.53
CA GLY A 142 -13.62 29.60 13.21
C GLY A 142 -13.59 30.04 11.75
N GLY A 143 -13.20 29.17 10.80
CA GLY A 143 -13.25 29.47 9.36
C GLY A 143 -14.19 28.53 8.60
N ASP A 144 -14.67 29.00 7.44
CA ASP A 144 -15.52 28.21 6.55
C ASP A 144 -14.87 26.88 6.14
N ALA A 145 -15.69 25.87 5.88
CA ALA A 145 -15.29 24.50 5.54
C ALA A 145 -14.35 24.38 4.31
N VAL A 146 -14.13 25.48 3.58
CA VAL A 146 -13.29 25.60 2.39
C VAL A 146 -11.80 25.76 2.73
N THR A 147 -11.46 26.22 3.94
CA THR A 147 -10.05 26.47 4.32
C THR A 147 -9.48 25.30 5.13
N CYS A 148 -8.69 24.46 4.47
CA CYS A 148 -8.07 23.27 5.07
C CYS A 148 -6.70 23.55 5.67
N CYS A 149 -6.45 23.04 6.88
CA CYS A 149 -5.08 23.01 7.43
C CYS A 149 -4.25 21.93 6.74
N SER A 150 -3.17 22.32 6.05
CA SER A 150 -2.21 21.42 5.39
C SER A 150 -1.15 20.84 6.34
N GLU A 151 -1.10 21.30 7.59
CA GLU A 151 -0.07 20.94 8.58
C GLU A 151 -0.42 19.72 9.44
N ARG A 152 0.61 18.96 9.85
CA ARG A 152 0.47 17.80 10.76
C ARG A 152 -0.07 18.18 12.14
N SER A 153 0.15 19.42 12.60
CA SER A 153 -0.25 19.95 13.91
C SER A 153 -1.76 19.93 14.16
N CYS A 154 -2.58 19.98 13.10
CA CYS A 154 -4.04 19.97 13.17
C CYS A 154 -4.65 18.55 13.13
N CYS A 155 -3.83 17.50 13.02
CA CYS A 155 -4.27 16.12 12.85
C CYS A 155 -4.46 15.35 14.17
N SER A 156 -4.33 15.95 15.35
CA SER A 156 -4.69 15.31 16.62
C SER A 156 -6.22 15.17 16.77
N PRO A 157 -6.72 14.12 17.44
CA PRO A 157 -8.12 14.07 17.86
C PRO A 157 -8.36 15.15 18.92
N ARG A 158 -9.56 15.74 18.94
CA ARG A 158 -10.01 16.53 20.10
C ARG A 158 -9.92 15.62 21.34
N PRO A 159 -9.30 16.01 22.46
CA PRO A 159 -9.68 15.42 23.74
C PRO A 159 -11.16 15.74 23.95
N ALA A 160 -11.97 14.71 24.19
CA ALA A 160 -13.38 14.88 24.48
C ALA A 160 -13.55 15.66 25.80
N ALA A 161 -14.34 16.72 25.71
CA ALA A 161 -15.13 17.40 26.74
C ALA A 161 -14.63 17.39 28.19
N GLN A 162 -14.39 18.60 28.70
CA GLN A 162 -14.55 18.91 30.12
C GLN A 162 -15.94 18.45 30.57
N LEU A 163 -16.00 17.50 31.50
CA LEU A 163 -17.15 17.34 32.38
C LEU A 163 -17.22 18.62 33.22
N HIS A 164 -18.23 19.45 32.96
CA HIS A 164 -18.65 20.46 33.91
C HIS A 164 -19.35 19.74 35.07
N VAL A 165 -18.80 19.97 36.27
CA VAL A 165 -19.38 19.85 37.63
C VAL A 165 -20.16 18.56 37.92
#